data_AF-A0A1F8UM71-F1
#
_entry.id   AF-A0A1F8UM71-F1
#
_cell.length_a   1.000
_cell.length_b   1.000
_cell.length_c   1.000
_cell.angle_alpha   90.00
_cell.angle_beta   90.00
_cell.angle_gamma   90.00
#
_symmetry.space_group_name_H-M   'P 1'
#
loop_
_entity.id
_entity.type
_entity.pdbx_description
1 polymer ?
#
loop_
_entity_poly.entity_id
_entity_poly.type
_entity_poly.pdbx_seq_one_letter_code
_entity_poly.pdbx_strand_id
1 'polypeptide(L)'
;MTEFLNIKDLFLEIYVIGYTKQGESVLIILKSNVPEEKVVFSCVIDNYYEEVNHTEVLLEDILKGRKLDLLCWSHPCMDHSKGIYEIYSKFCDCNSKVILPCALPNIAKNENDVSDNTYDILESFESEIKKADDCARNTFIYAINRQGFFTKDYIFDSKNCRLKVSILSPMDTSIARQSYDKKYENNYFSAALLFEIEKTSNLSRSKTIETLFKGIFGSDAEDHTIDFIINEYETIEDVNYVKIPHHGSESSAKFINLIGTKEYVDGAYEFKIGTTTTKKVKNQYGFIPSEQLMEKYKKKLSQVWCTNKDIFKAEFNSGVIKTTINLLDMVGETVAYSGNAGEL
;
A
#
# COMPACT_ATOMS: atom_id res chain seq x y z
N MET A 1 -0.45 -28.01 7.21
CA MET A 1 -1.57 -27.85 8.16
C MET A 1 -1.85 -26.37 8.26
N THR A 2 -2.97 -25.89 7.75
CA THR A 2 -3.41 -24.50 7.98
C THR A 2 -3.85 -24.41 9.43
N GLU A 3 -3.10 -23.71 10.26
CA GLU A 3 -3.45 -23.51 11.66
C GLU A 3 -4.69 -22.61 11.70
N PHE A 4 -5.84 -23.23 11.91
CA PHE A 4 -7.10 -22.51 12.02
C PHE A 4 -7.12 -21.76 13.34
N LEU A 5 -6.90 -20.45 13.26
CA LEU A 5 -6.92 -19.56 14.40
C LEU A 5 -8.35 -19.25 14.82
N ASN A 6 -8.69 -19.48 16.09
CA ASN A 6 -9.96 -19.01 16.64
C ASN A 6 -9.74 -17.64 17.29
N ILE A 7 -9.68 -16.60 16.46
CA ILE A 7 -9.55 -15.20 16.90
C ILE A 7 -10.93 -14.61 17.24
N LYS A 8 -11.00 -13.83 18.33
CA LYS A 8 -12.26 -13.24 18.83
C LYS A 8 -12.47 -11.79 18.44
N ASP A 9 -11.39 -11.10 18.10
CA ASP A 9 -11.37 -9.75 17.58
C ASP A 9 -10.45 -9.69 16.36
N LEU A 10 -10.63 -8.66 15.54
CA LEU A 10 -9.80 -8.49 14.36
C LEU A 10 -9.66 -7.01 14.04
N PHE A 11 -8.42 -6.55 14.11
CA PHE A 11 -8.04 -5.16 13.88
C PHE A 11 -7.14 -5.09 12.67
N LEU A 12 -7.48 -4.19 11.76
CA LEU A 12 -6.59 -3.76 10.69
C LEU A 12 -5.94 -2.44 11.11
N GLU A 13 -4.63 -2.44 11.27
CA GLU A 13 -3.84 -1.25 11.49
C GLU A 13 -3.09 -0.89 10.21
N ILE A 14 -3.24 0.35 9.76
CA ILE A 14 -2.54 0.89 8.60
C ILE A 14 -1.74 2.10 9.09
N TYR A 15 -0.42 2.03 8.92
CA TYR A 15 0.49 3.12 9.21
C TYR A 15 0.94 3.73 7.89
N VAL A 16 0.75 5.04 7.71
CA VAL A 16 1.33 5.79 6.60
C VAL A 16 2.37 6.74 7.17
N ILE A 17 3.60 6.57 6.69
CA ILE A 17 4.79 7.23 7.20
C ILE A 17 5.34 8.08 6.07
N GLY A 18 5.58 9.35 6.37
CA GLY A 18 6.22 10.27 5.44
C GLY A 18 7.16 11.21 6.18
N TYR A 19 8.11 11.78 5.45
CA TYR A 19 9.15 12.64 6.02
C TYR A 19 9.03 14.05 5.51
N THR A 20 9.78 14.95 6.12
CA THR A 20 9.62 16.39 5.90
C THR A 20 9.72 16.77 4.43
N LYS A 21 10.69 16.23 3.68
CA LYS A 21 10.87 16.62 2.27
C LYS A 21 10.13 15.73 1.30
N GLN A 22 10.18 14.43 1.51
CA GLN A 22 9.63 13.41 0.63
C GLN A 22 9.60 12.09 1.39
N GLY A 23 9.16 11.02 0.74
CA GLY A 23 9.29 9.69 1.29
C GLY A 23 7.95 9.06 1.60
N GLU A 24 7.89 7.76 1.36
CA GLU A 24 6.73 6.94 1.63
C GLU A 24 7.15 5.61 2.24
N SER A 25 6.43 5.22 3.28
CA SER A 25 6.34 3.84 3.70
C SER A 25 4.96 3.59 4.28
N VAL A 26 4.39 2.43 3.93
CA VAL A 26 3.09 1.99 4.44
C VAL A 26 3.25 0.63 5.10
N LEU A 27 2.83 0.53 6.35
CA LEU A 27 2.78 -0.73 7.10
C LEU A 27 1.33 -1.13 7.35
N ILE A 28 0.95 -2.34 6.92
CA ILE A 28 -0.39 -2.91 7.09
C ILE A 28 -0.28 -4.14 7.98
N ILE A 29 -0.99 -4.11 9.12
CA ILE A 29 -1.00 -5.19 10.10
C ILE A 29 -2.44 -5.63 10.32
N LEU A 30 -2.73 -6.89 10.03
CA LEU A 30 -3.95 -7.55 10.49
C LEU A 30 -3.61 -8.31 11.77
N LYS A 31 -4.25 -7.98 12.88
CA LYS A 31 -3.98 -8.62 14.16
C LYS A 31 -5.24 -8.90 14.96
N SER A 32 -5.11 -9.80 15.92
CA SER A 32 -6.09 -10.06 16.96
C SER A 32 -5.42 -9.89 18.31
N ASN A 33 -6.13 -9.31 19.29
CA ASN A 33 -5.64 -9.26 20.66
C ASN A 33 -5.99 -10.53 21.44
N VAL A 34 -6.83 -11.41 20.89
CA VAL A 34 -7.32 -12.62 21.56
C VAL A 34 -7.27 -13.87 20.64
N PRO A 35 -6.44 -14.88 20.96
CA PRO A 35 -5.47 -14.93 22.07
C PRO A 35 -4.28 -13.98 21.86
N GLU A 36 -3.63 -13.58 22.96
CA GLU A 36 -2.64 -12.47 23.09
C GLU A 36 -1.93 -12.04 21.79
N GLU A 37 -2.19 -10.79 21.38
CA GLU A 37 -1.49 -10.00 20.35
C GLU A 37 -0.93 -10.80 19.15
N LYS A 38 -1.79 -11.58 18.50
CA LYS A 38 -1.38 -12.36 17.33
C LYS A 38 -1.47 -11.53 16.05
N VAL A 39 -0.32 -11.36 15.38
CA VAL A 39 -0.26 -10.88 13.99
C VAL A 39 -0.75 -11.98 13.05
N VAL A 40 -1.87 -11.73 12.37
CA VAL A 40 -2.47 -12.59 11.36
C VAL A 40 -1.83 -12.36 10.00
N PHE A 41 -1.57 -11.10 9.63
CA PHE A 41 -0.92 -10.72 8.39
C PHE A 41 -0.12 -9.43 8.57
N SER A 42 0.98 -9.32 7.86
CA SER A 42 1.87 -8.15 7.89
C SER A 42 2.41 -7.83 6.50
N CYS A 43 2.30 -6.56 6.11
CA CYS A 43 2.76 -6.06 4.82
C CYS A 43 3.46 -4.72 4.96
N VAL A 44 4.60 -4.57 4.27
CA VAL A 44 5.22 -3.27 4.02
C VAL A 44 5.08 -2.93 2.55
N ILE A 45 4.65 -1.71 2.23
CA ILE A 45 4.70 -1.14 0.90
C ILE A 45 5.64 0.05 0.96
N ASP A 46 6.73 -0.05 0.20
CA ASP A 46 7.82 0.91 0.12
C ASP A 46 8.53 1.18 1.45
N ASN A 47 9.72 1.76 1.33
CA ASN A 47 10.42 2.26 2.49
C ASN A 47 11.19 3.53 2.15
N TYR A 48 11.16 4.45 3.09
CA TYR A 48 12.01 5.63 3.08
C TYR A 48 12.31 6.02 4.52
N TYR A 49 13.47 6.62 4.72
CA TYR A 49 13.80 7.25 5.99
C TYR A 49 14.79 8.39 5.82
N GLU A 50 14.72 9.36 6.73
CA GLU A 50 15.75 10.39 6.89
C GLU A 50 16.72 9.98 8.01
N GLU A 51 16.48 10.44 9.24
CA GLU A 51 17.32 10.12 10.40
C GLU A 51 16.91 8.83 11.12
N VAL A 52 15.60 8.57 11.19
CA VAL A 52 15.03 7.40 11.87
C VAL A 52 14.15 6.63 10.89
N ASN A 53 14.38 5.32 10.78
CA ASN A 53 13.53 4.43 10.01
C ASN A 53 12.31 4.01 10.85
N HIS A 54 11.23 4.79 10.81
CA HIS A 54 10.03 4.51 11.61
C HIS A 54 9.38 3.16 11.27
N THR A 55 9.47 2.74 10.01
CA THR A 55 8.95 1.44 9.57
C THR A 55 9.66 0.31 10.27
N GLU A 56 10.99 0.34 10.31
CA GLU A 56 11.80 -0.64 11.02
C GLU A 56 11.51 -0.66 12.53
N VAL A 57 11.44 0.51 13.17
CA VAL A 57 11.11 0.62 14.60
C VAL A 57 9.75 -0.02 14.92
N LEU A 58 8.74 0.25 14.09
CA LEU A 58 7.41 -0.34 14.24
C LEU A 58 7.42 -1.86 14.01
N LEU A 59 8.18 -2.34 13.03
CA LEU A 59 8.29 -3.77 12.74
C LEU A 59 8.96 -4.53 13.89
N GLU A 60 10.03 -3.99 14.47
CA GLU A 60 10.70 -4.62 15.62
C GLU A 60 9.74 -4.80 16.81
N ASP A 61 8.94 -3.78 17.10
CA ASP A 61 7.95 -3.81 18.19
C ASP A 61 6.75 -4.74 17.88
N ILE A 62 6.18 -4.64 16.68
CA ILE A 62 4.94 -5.33 16.32
C ILE A 62 5.18 -6.82 15.99
N LEU A 63 6.24 -7.13 15.23
CA LEU A 63 6.48 -8.49 14.77
C LEU A 63 7.15 -9.36 15.82
N LYS A 64 7.90 -8.77 16.77
CA LYS A 64 8.59 -9.50 17.86
C LYS A 64 9.38 -10.71 17.33
N GLY A 65 10.08 -10.53 16.21
CA GLY A 65 10.86 -11.57 15.52
C GLY A 65 10.12 -12.38 14.44
N ARG A 66 8.80 -12.21 14.29
CA ARG A 66 8.03 -12.74 13.15
C ARG A 66 8.52 -12.12 11.83
N LYS A 67 8.42 -12.88 10.73
CA LYS A 67 8.72 -12.42 9.37
C LYS A 67 7.48 -11.85 8.68
N LEU A 68 7.71 -10.91 7.78
CA LEU A 68 6.69 -10.28 6.94
C LEU A 68 6.00 -11.33 6.07
N ASP A 69 4.69 -11.18 5.89
CA ASP A 69 3.95 -11.99 4.91
C ASP A 69 4.15 -11.42 3.50
N LEU A 70 4.19 -10.09 3.37
CA LEU A 70 4.35 -9.39 2.10
C LEU A 70 5.29 -8.18 2.24
N LEU A 71 6.20 -8.02 1.30
CA LEU A 71 6.95 -6.78 1.05
C LEU A 71 6.64 -6.34 -0.36
N CYS A 72 6.27 -5.09 -0.57
CA CYS A 72 6.09 -4.51 -1.89
C CYS A 72 7.05 -3.35 -2.06
N TRP A 73 7.93 -3.45 -3.05
CA TRP A 73 8.63 -2.29 -3.58
C TRP A 73 7.89 -1.85 -4.83
N SER A 74 7.21 -0.72 -4.75
CA SER A 74 6.20 -0.33 -5.72
C SER A 74 6.82 0.18 -7.02
N HIS A 75 7.89 0.97 -6.94
CA HIS A 75 8.69 1.45 -8.06
C HIS A 75 10.05 2.01 -7.58
N PRO A 76 11.05 2.09 -8.46
CA PRO A 76 12.43 2.41 -8.06
C PRO A 76 12.73 3.92 -7.94
N CYS A 77 11.79 4.73 -7.42
CA CYS A 77 12.10 6.11 -7.04
C CYS A 77 12.71 6.16 -5.63
N MET A 78 13.60 7.11 -5.37
CA MET A 78 14.38 7.10 -4.12
C MET A 78 13.52 7.31 -2.88
N ASP A 79 12.45 8.10 -2.98
CA ASP A 79 11.44 8.31 -1.94
C ASP A 79 10.58 7.08 -1.62
N HIS A 80 10.77 5.98 -2.34
CA HIS A 80 10.11 4.68 -2.09
C HIS A 80 11.10 3.54 -1.82
N SER A 81 12.39 3.77 -2.10
CA SER A 81 13.41 2.71 -2.14
C SER A 81 14.38 2.77 -0.96
N LYS A 82 14.64 3.94 -0.37
CA LYS A 82 15.69 4.06 0.64
C LYS A 82 15.38 3.21 1.87
N GLY A 83 16.21 2.20 2.13
CA GLY A 83 16.02 1.28 3.25
C GLY A 83 15.23 0.01 2.91
N ILE A 84 14.78 -0.17 1.66
CA ILE A 84 13.88 -1.30 1.32
C ILE A 84 14.59 -2.65 1.38
N TYR A 85 15.88 -2.70 1.00
CA TYR A 85 16.67 -3.93 1.05
C TYR A 85 17.01 -4.32 2.50
N GLU A 86 17.17 -3.34 3.38
CA GLU A 86 17.35 -3.52 4.82
C GLU A 86 16.08 -4.11 5.44
N ILE A 87 14.89 -3.64 5.03
CA ILE A 87 13.62 -4.26 5.44
C ILE A 87 13.54 -5.71 4.95
N TYR A 88 13.85 -5.97 3.67
CA TYR A 88 13.89 -7.31 3.11
C TYR A 88 14.82 -8.24 3.92
N SER A 89 16.08 -7.84 4.10
CA SER A 89 17.10 -8.67 4.74
C SER A 89 16.80 -8.96 6.21
N LYS A 90 16.25 -8.00 6.97
CA LYS A 90 15.88 -8.20 8.37
C LYS A 90 14.55 -8.93 8.57
N PHE A 91 13.52 -8.59 7.79
CA PHE A 91 12.14 -8.98 8.10
C PHE A 91 11.52 -9.96 7.12
N CYS A 92 12.16 -10.29 6.00
CA CYS A 92 11.67 -11.34 5.10
C CYS A 92 12.40 -12.68 5.28
N ASP A 93 11.77 -13.74 4.79
CA ASP A 93 12.34 -15.08 4.63
C ASP A 93 11.74 -15.76 3.37
N CYS A 94 11.97 -17.07 3.20
CA CYS A 94 11.43 -17.82 2.06
C CYS A 94 9.89 -17.99 2.07
N ASN A 95 9.20 -17.69 3.17
CA ASN A 95 7.75 -17.71 3.27
C ASN A 95 7.12 -16.35 2.96
N SER A 96 7.90 -15.27 3.04
CA SER A 96 7.48 -13.95 2.58
C SER A 96 7.21 -13.97 1.08
N LYS A 97 6.29 -13.11 0.63
CA LYS A 97 6.22 -12.67 -0.76
C LYS A 97 6.86 -11.30 -0.91
N VAL A 98 7.61 -11.09 -1.97
CA VAL A 98 8.30 -9.84 -2.26
C VAL A 98 7.89 -9.39 -3.66
N ILE A 99 7.06 -8.36 -3.74
CA ILE A 99 6.73 -7.70 -5.01
C ILE A 99 7.89 -6.75 -5.35
N LEU A 100 8.42 -6.90 -6.57
CA LEU A 100 9.46 -6.07 -7.13
C LEU A 100 8.95 -5.37 -8.40
N PRO A 101 9.43 -4.15 -8.72
CA PRO A 101 9.05 -3.47 -9.96
C PRO A 101 9.33 -4.33 -11.21
N CYS A 102 8.41 -4.42 -12.17
CA CYS A 102 8.50 -5.36 -13.31
C CYS A 102 9.57 -5.05 -14.37
N ALA A 103 10.33 -3.96 -14.23
CA ALA A 103 11.33 -3.55 -15.21
C ALA A 103 12.71 -3.25 -14.60
N LEU A 104 13.07 -3.87 -13.46
CA LEU A 104 14.40 -3.70 -12.82
C LEU A 104 15.57 -3.67 -13.82
N PRO A 105 15.68 -4.59 -14.79
CA PRO A 105 16.86 -4.65 -15.67
C PRO A 105 16.88 -3.58 -16.78
N ASN A 106 15.73 -2.95 -17.07
CA ASN A 106 15.59 -1.95 -18.13
C ASN A 106 15.57 -0.53 -17.56
N ILE A 107 14.99 -0.34 -16.37
CA ILE A 107 15.03 0.92 -15.62
C ILE A 107 16.48 1.26 -15.23
N ALA A 108 17.26 0.25 -14.81
CA ALA A 108 18.68 0.38 -14.46
C ALA A 108 19.58 0.86 -15.62
N LYS A 109 19.14 0.76 -16.89
CA LYS A 109 19.94 1.14 -18.07
C LYS A 109 19.68 2.57 -18.54
N ASN A 110 18.71 3.25 -17.97
CA ASN A 110 18.43 4.65 -18.27
C ASN A 110 19.11 5.50 -17.18
N GLU A 111 20.42 5.75 -17.35
CA GLU A 111 21.33 6.37 -16.36
C GLU A 111 20.86 7.74 -15.80
N ASN A 112 19.82 8.35 -16.37
CA ASN A 112 19.35 9.68 -15.97
C ASN A 112 18.22 9.68 -14.92
N ASP A 113 17.54 8.55 -14.67
CA ASP A 113 16.31 8.52 -13.84
C ASP A 113 16.42 7.69 -12.56
N VAL A 114 17.54 7.01 -12.35
CA VAL A 114 17.76 6.12 -11.19
C VAL A 114 18.99 6.62 -10.43
N SER A 115 18.80 7.03 -9.17
CA SER A 115 19.95 7.43 -8.34
C SER A 115 20.88 6.24 -8.10
N ASP A 116 22.19 6.48 -7.95
CA ASP A 116 23.20 5.44 -7.67
C ASP A 116 22.75 4.50 -6.53
N ASN A 117 22.18 5.05 -5.45
CA ASN A 117 21.66 4.26 -4.33
C ASN A 117 20.52 3.30 -4.71
N THR A 118 19.65 3.70 -5.65
CA THR A 118 18.59 2.82 -6.14
C THR A 118 19.19 1.69 -6.97
N TYR A 119 20.23 1.97 -7.76
CA TYR A 119 20.91 0.95 -8.56
C TYR A 119 21.52 -0.14 -7.67
N ASP A 120 22.17 0.23 -6.56
CA ASP A 120 22.72 -0.73 -5.60
C ASP A 120 21.63 -1.64 -4.98
N ILE A 121 20.45 -1.08 -4.72
CA ILE A 121 19.28 -1.85 -4.24
C ILE A 121 18.83 -2.85 -5.32
N LEU A 122 18.77 -2.42 -6.59
CA LEU A 122 18.42 -3.29 -7.71
C LEU A 122 19.42 -4.45 -7.84
N GLU A 123 20.72 -4.16 -7.83
CA GLU A 123 21.77 -5.19 -7.89
C GLU A 123 21.68 -6.17 -6.71
N SER A 124 21.37 -5.67 -5.52
CA SER A 124 21.21 -6.49 -4.32
C SER A 124 20.06 -7.49 -4.48
N PHE A 125 18.88 -7.05 -4.94
CA PHE A 125 17.77 -7.96 -5.24
C PHE A 125 18.07 -8.92 -6.38
N GLU A 126 18.71 -8.45 -7.46
CA GLU A 126 19.11 -9.34 -8.56
C GLU A 126 20.06 -10.44 -8.10
N SER A 127 21.03 -10.10 -7.25
CA SER A 127 21.95 -11.06 -6.64
C SER A 127 21.19 -12.11 -5.82
N GLU A 128 20.24 -11.70 -4.99
CA GLU A 128 19.42 -12.62 -4.20
C GLU A 128 18.57 -13.54 -5.08
N ILE A 129 17.93 -13.00 -6.12
CA ILE A 129 17.16 -13.81 -7.08
C ILE A 129 18.04 -14.84 -7.79
N LYS A 130 19.26 -14.47 -8.19
CA LYS A 130 20.21 -15.37 -8.87
C LYS A 130 20.69 -16.51 -7.95
N LYS A 131 20.78 -16.25 -6.64
CA LYS A 131 21.19 -17.24 -5.62
C LYS A 131 20.03 -18.07 -5.06
N ALA A 132 18.79 -17.62 -5.26
CA ALA A 132 17.60 -18.24 -4.71
C ALA A 132 17.45 -19.71 -5.17
N ASP A 133 17.27 -20.59 -4.19
CA ASP A 133 16.80 -21.96 -4.41
C ASP A 133 15.33 -21.97 -4.85
N ASP A 134 14.78 -23.15 -5.15
CA ASP A 134 13.39 -23.27 -5.63
C ASP A 134 12.35 -22.79 -4.60
N CYS A 135 12.68 -22.83 -3.30
CA CYS A 135 11.80 -22.29 -2.26
C CYS A 135 11.79 -20.76 -2.30
N ALA A 136 12.97 -20.13 -2.38
CA ALA A 136 13.15 -18.69 -2.44
C ALA A 136 12.74 -18.08 -3.80
N ARG A 137 12.76 -18.84 -4.90
CA ARG A 137 12.24 -18.36 -6.21
C ARG A 137 10.76 -18.06 -6.18
N ASN A 138 9.98 -18.73 -5.33
CA ASN A 138 8.56 -18.46 -5.15
C ASN A 138 8.30 -17.23 -4.27
N THR A 139 9.33 -16.64 -3.64
CA THR A 139 9.23 -15.41 -2.84
C THR A 139 9.06 -14.19 -3.73
N PHE A 140 9.85 -14.08 -4.80
CA PHE A 140 9.89 -12.89 -5.64
C PHE A 140 8.80 -12.88 -6.72
N ILE A 141 8.11 -11.75 -6.84
CA ILE A 141 7.01 -11.53 -7.78
C ILE A 141 7.25 -10.20 -8.47
N TYR A 142 7.29 -10.19 -9.80
CA TYR A 142 7.32 -8.92 -10.53
C TYR A 142 5.93 -8.28 -10.57
N ALA A 143 5.87 -6.99 -10.27
CA ALA A 143 4.66 -6.18 -10.19
C ALA A 143 4.02 -6.06 -11.58
N ILE A 144 3.04 -6.90 -11.87
CA ILE A 144 2.23 -6.84 -13.08
C ILE A 144 0.80 -7.09 -12.62
N ASN A 145 -0.17 -6.41 -13.26
CA ASN A 145 -1.59 -6.58 -12.98
C ASN A 145 -1.93 -8.06 -12.83
N ARG A 146 -2.44 -8.40 -11.63
CA ARG A 146 -2.73 -9.77 -11.22
C ARG A 146 -3.72 -9.77 -10.08
N GLN A 147 -4.92 -10.26 -10.36
CA GLN A 147 -5.97 -10.40 -9.37
C GLN A 147 -5.68 -11.54 -8.40
N GLY A 148 -5.89 -11.29 -7.10
CA GLY A 148 -5.80 -12.27 -6.02
C GLY A 148 -4.47 -13.02 -5.97
N PHE A 149 -3.35 -12.36 -6.30
CA PHE A 149 -2.05 -13.02 -6.39
C PHE A 149 -1.60 -13.60 -5.03
N PHE A 150 -2.00 -12.92 -3.94
CA PHE A 150 -1.80 -13.39 -2.58
C PHE A 150 -3.16 -13.60 -1.92
N THR A 151 -3.33 -14.76 -1.29
CA THR A 151 -4.50 -15.04 -0.47
C THR A 151 -4.08 -15.67 0.85
N LYS A 152 -4.77 -15.31 1.92
CA LYS A 152 -4.56 -15.92 3.24
C LYS A 152 -5.91 -16.21 3.88
N ASP A 153 -6.15 -17.50 4.08
CA ASP A 153 -7.35 -18.01 4.76
C ASP A 153 -7.12 -18.10 6.26
N TYR A 154 -8.11 -17.68 7.05
CA TYR A 154 -8.13 -17.78 8.50
C TYR A 154 -9.56 -17.93 9.00
N ILE A 155 -9.72 -18.35 10.26
CA ILE A 155 -11.04 -18.42 10.90
C ILE A 155 -11.21 -17.22 11.80
N PHE A 156 -12.40 -16.63 11.77
CA PHE A 156 -12.79 -15.53 12.63
C PHE A 156 -14.24 -15.68 13.03
N ASP A 157 -14.52 -15.72 14.34
CA ASP A 157 -15.87 -15.96 14.86
C ASP A 157 -16.55 -17.20 14.24
N SER A 158 -15.81 -18.31 14.15
CA SER A 158 -16.27 -19.56 13.49
C SER A 158 -16.68 -19.42 12.02
N LYS A 159 -16.31 -18.33 11.35
CA LYS A 159 -16.51 -18.11 9.91
C LYS A 159 -15.18 -18.17 9.18
N ASN A 160 -15.22 -18.62 7.93
CA ASN A 160 -14.04 -18.59 7.07
C ASN A 160 -13.86 -17.18 6.55
N CYS A 161 -12.70 -16.60 6.84
CA CYS A 161 -12.29 -15.31 6.31
C CYS A 161 -11.11 -15.48 5.37
N ARG A 162 -11.01 -14.55 4.43
CA ARG A 162 -9.95 -14.52 3.43
C ARG A 162 -9.46 -13.10 3.25
N LEU A 163 -8.16 -12.91 3.44
CA LEU A 163 -7.47 -11.73 2.93
C LEU A 163 -7.03 -12.02 1.49
N LYS A 164 -7.28 -11.09 0.57
CA LYS A 164 -6.79 -11.09 -0.80
C LYS A 164 -5.99 -9.82 -1.05
N VAL A 165 -4.89 -9.97 -1.78
CA VAL A 165 -4.15 -8.85 -2.34
C VAL A 165 -4.08 -9.03 -3.85
N SER A 166 -4.46 -7.98 -4.58
CA SER A 166 -4.36 -7.89 -6.04
C SER A 166 -3.38 -6.79 -6.40
N ILE A 167 -2.62 -7.00 -7.48
CA ILE A 167 -1.81 -5.96 -8.11
C ILE A 167 -2.69 -5.35 -9.20
N LEU A 168 -3.03 -4.07 -9.08
CA LEU A 168 -3.86 -3.36 -10.04
C LEU A 168 -3.03 -2.80 -11.20
N SER A 169 -1.79 -2.38 -10.92
CA SER A 169 -0.85 -1.84 -11.91
C SER A 169 0.57 -2.30 -11.58
N PRO A 170 1.53 -2.18 -12.50
CA PRO A 170 1.39 -1.77 -13.91
C PRO A 170 0.70 -2.83 -14.78
N MET A 171 0.15 -2.40 -15.92
CA MET A 171 -0.41 -3.30 -16.93
C MET A 171 0.68 -3.85 -17.85
N ASP A 172 0.53 -5.11 -18.27
CA ASP A 172 1.39 -5.78 -19.23
C ASP A 172 1.54 -4.99 -20.55
N THR A 173 0.44 -4.44 -21.07
CA THR A 173 0.40 -3.62 -22.29
C THR A 173 1.18 -2.31 -22.14
N SER A 174 1.14 -1.69 -20.96
CA SER A 174 1.92 -0.48 -20.65
C SER A 174 3.42 -0.76 -20.63
N ILE A 175 3.82 -1.87 -19.99
CA ILE A 175 5.22 -2.33 -19.94
C ILE A 175 5.74 -2.67 -21.33
N ALA A 176 4.94 -3.41 -22.13
CA ALA A 176 5.30 -3.83 -23.48
C ALA A 176 5.52 -2.61 -24.39
N ARG A 177 4.66 -1.59 -24.29
CA ARG A 177 4.77 -0.35 -25.07
C ARG A 177 6.08 0.39 -24.78
N GLN A 178 6.41 0.61 -23.51
CA GLN A 178 7.66 1.28 -23.13
C GLN A 178 8.90 0.50 -23.58
N SER A 179 8.84 -0.83 -23.49
CA SER A 179 9.91 -1.71 -23.98
C SER A 179 10.10 -1.59 -25.49
N TYR A 180 9.01 -1.47 -26.25
CA TYR A 180 9.06 -1.25 -27.70
C TYR A 180 9.59 0.14 -28.06
N ASP A 181 9.09 1.18 -27.39
CA ASP A 181 9.47 2.58 -27.64
C ASP A 181 10.86 2.93 -27.09
N LYS A 182 11.45 2.06 -26.26
CA LYS A 182 12.71 2.26 -25.53
C LYS A 182 12.74 3.55 -24.71
N LYS A 183 11.59 3.91 -24.14
CA LYS A 183 11.41 5.02 -23.21
C LYS A 183 10.84 4.47 -21.93
N TYR A 184 11.59 4.60 -20.85
CA TYR A 184 11.25 4.04 -19.54
C TYR A 184 11.01 5.18 -18.57
N GLU A 185 9.77 5.34 -18.13
CA GLU A 185 9.37 6.32 -17.13
C GLU A 185 8.98 5.58 -15.84
N ASN A 186 9.64 5.89 -14.72
CA ASN A 186 9.54 5.07 -13.50
C ASN A 186 8.10 4.91 -12.98
N ASN A 187 7.30 5.98 -13.03
CA ASN A 187 5.93 5.99 -12.51
C ASN A 187 4.96 5.10 -13.31
N TYR A 188 5.30 4.75 -14.56
CA TYR A 188 4.53 3.77 -15.33
C TYR A 188 4.65 2.34 -14.76
N PHE A 189 5.64 2.10 -13.90
CA PHE A 189 5.88 0.81 -13.26
C PHE A 189 5.36 0.75 -11.82
N SER A 190 4.71 1.82 -11.35
CA SER A 190 4.13 1.91 -10.00
C SER A 190 3.13 0.81 -9.73
N ALA A 191 3.42 0.02 -8.70
CA ALA A 191 2.55 -1.06 -8.26
C ALA A 191 1.42 -0.55 -7.34
N ALA A 192 0.24 -0.31 -7.90
CA ALA A 192 -0.95 -0.06 -7.11
C ALA A 192 -1.54 -1.38 -6.60
N LEU A 193 -1.90 -1.44 -5.31
CA LEU A 193 -2.41 -2.66 -4.68
C LEU A 193 -3.86 -2.49 -4.21
N LEU A 194 -4.63 -3.56 -4.34
CA LEU A 194 -5.97 -3.69 -3.77
C LEU A 194 -5.96 -4.76 -2.69
N PHE A 195 -6.36 -4.38 -1.48
CA PHE A 195 -6.53 -5.28 -0.33
C PHE A 195 -8.02 -5.49 -0.08
N GLU A 196 -8.42 -6.76 0.01
CA GLU A 196 -9.80 -7.15 0.31
C GLU A 196 -9.82 -8.15 1.45
N ILE A 197 -10.71 -7.92 2.41
CA ILE A 197 -10.98 -8.87 3.49
C ILE A 197 -12.42 -9.32 3.36
N GLU A 198 -12.61 -10.61 3.14
CA GLU A 198 -13.90 -11.23 2.92
C GLU A 198 -14.24 -12.20 4.05
N LYS A 199 -15.52 -12.27 4.40
CA LYS A 199 -16.12 -13.24 5.32
C LYS A 199 -17.11 -14.10 4.55
N THR A 200 -16.93 -15.42 4.63
CA THR A 200 -17.87 -16.39 4.08
C THR A 200 -18.81 -16.87 5.16
N SER A 201 -20.12 -16.73 4.91
CA SER A 201 -21.17 -17.33 5.73
C SER A 201 -21.90 -18.42 4.95
N ASN A 202 -22.09 -19.57 5.62
CA ASN A 202 -22.94 -20.65 5.13
C ASN A 202 -24.29 -20.53 5.84
N LEU A 203 -25.24 -19.84 5.21
CA LEU A 203 -26.63 -19.78 5.68
C LEU A 203 -27.49 -20.55 4.66
N SER A 204 -28.18 -21.58 5.14
CA SER A 204 -29.28 -22.24 4.41
C SER A 204 -28.96 -22.64 2.96
N ARG A 205 -27.96 -23.52 2.75
CA ARG A 205 -27.52 -24.04 1.43
C ARG A 205 -27.00 -22.98 0.44
N SER A 206 -26.93 -21.71 0.81
CA SER A 206 -26.28 -20.65 0.02
C SER A 206 -24.97 -20.20 0.68
N LYS A 207 -23.95 -19.97 -0.14
CA LYS A 207 -22.68 -19.39 0.29
C LYS A 207 -22.76 -17.89 0.04
N THR A 208 -22.78 -17.09 1.10
CA THR A 208 -22.73 -15.63 0.99
C THR A 208 -21.32 -15.17 1.32
N ILE A 209 -20.77 -14.29 0.49
CA ILE A 209 -19.49 -13.62 0.70
C ILE A 209 -19.81 -12.17 1.04
N GLU A 210 -19.32 -11.72 2.18
CA GLU A 210 -19.43 -10.35 2.67
C GLU A 210 -18.04 -9.72 2.66
N THR A 211 -17.91 -8.54 2.07
CA THR A 211 -16.66 -7.76 2.10
C THR A 211 -16.62 -6.94 3.38
N LEU A 212 -15.69 -7.25 4.28
CA LEU A 212 -15.48 -6.51 5.53
C LEU A 212 -14.61 -5.28 5.33
N PHE A 213 -13.67 -5.34 4.39
CA PHE A 213 -12.76 -4.22 4.12
C PHE A 213 -12.29 -4.24 2.68
N LYS A 214 -12.17 -3.04 2.09
CA LYS A 214 -11.48 -2.81 0.83
C LYS A 214 -10.59 -1.57 0.91
N GLY A 215 -9.30 -1.75 0.64
CA GLY A 215 -8.31 -0.68 0.67
C GLY A 215 -7.50 -0.61 -0.63
N ILE A 216 -7.32 0.58 -1.19
CA ILE A 216 -6.53 0.81 -2.39
C ILE A 216 -5.27 1.61 -2.04
N PHE A 217 -4.11 1.12 -2.45
CA PHE A 217 -2.83 1.77 -2.21
C PHE A 217 -2.21 2.15 -3.55
N GLY A 218 -2.30 3.44 -3.91
CA GLY A 218 -2.05 3.92 -5.26
C GLY A 218 -0.58 4.02 -5.68
N SER A 219 0.38 3.91 -4.76
CA SER A 219 1.81 4.20 -5.04
C SER A 219 1.94 5.55 -5.78
N ASP A 220 2.81 5.69 -6.77
CA ASP A 220 2.93 6.86 -7.65
C ASP A 220 2.26 6.60 -9.00
N ALA A 221 1.15 5.85 -9.03
CA ALA A 221 0.39 5.64 -10.25
C ALA A 221 -0.20 6.97 -10.75
N GLU A 222 0.09 7.33 -11.99
CA GLU A 222 -0.43 8.52 -12.66
C GLU A 222 -1.58 8.21 -13.61
N ASP A 223 -2.27 9.25 -14.09
CA ASP A 223 -3.49 9.21 -14.87
C ASP A 223 -3.41 8.25 -16.07
N HIS A 224 -2.25 8.15 -16.72
CA HIS A 224 -2.05 7.23 -17.84
C HIS A 224 -2.14 5.76 -17.41
N THR A 225 -1.65 5.42 -16.21
CA THR A 225 -1.71 4.06 -15.63
C THR A 225 -3.09 3.83 -15.03
N ILE A 226 -3.64 4.86 -14.37
CA ILE A 226 -4.97 4.85 -13.77
C ILE A 226 -6.06 4.62 -14.83
N ASP A 227 -5.92 5.21 -16.03
CA ASP A 227 -6.86 4.99 -17.14
C ASP A 227 -7.01 3.50 -17.47
N PHE A 228 -5.91 2.73 -17.42
CA PHE A 228 -6.02 1.28 -17.63
C PHE A 228 -6.78 0.58 -16.51
N ILE A 229 -6.56 0.98 -15.26
CA ILE A 229 -7.30 0.44 -14.11
C ILE A 229 -8.78 0.78 -14.25
N ILE A 230 -9.12 2.03 -14.61
CA ILE A 230 -10.50 2.45 -14.85
C ILE A 230 -11.14 1.64 -15.97
N ASN A 231 -10.42 1.34 -17.05
CA ASN A 231 -10.95 0.53 -18.14
C ASN A 231 -11.21 -0.93 -17.74
N GLU A 232 -10.48 -1.47 -16.76
CA GLU A 232 -10.69 -2.84 -16.26
C GLU A 232 -11.80 -2.92 -15.21
N TYR A 233 -11.88 -1.93 -14.32
CA TYR A 233 -12.76 -1.99 -13.14
C TYR A 233 -13.98 -1.06 -13.21
N GLU A 234 -14.00 -0.06 -14.09
CA GLU A 234 -14.91 1.10 -14.10
C GLU A 234 -14.85 1.91 -12.79
N THR A 235 -15.37 1.32 -11.71
CA THR A 235 -15.28 1.79 -10.32
C THR A 235 -15.04 0.60 -9.39
N ILE A 236 -14.33 0.86 -8.30
CA ILE A 236 -14.15 -0.06 -7.19
C ILE A 236 -15.12 0.38 -6.09
N GLU A 237 -16.23 -0.35 -5.97
CA GLU A 237 -17.23 -0.12 -4.92
C GLU A 237 -16.73 -0.54 -3.53
N ASP A 238 -17.36 -0.02 -2.48
CA ASP A 238 -17.12 -0.39 -1.08
C ASP A 238 -15.71 -0.11 -0.54
N VAL A 239 -15.00 0.84 -1.14
CA VAL A 239 -13.66 1.24 -0.68
C VAL A 239 -13.74 1.97 0.65
N ASN A 240 -13.07 1.44 1.67
CA ASN A 240 -12.97 2.01 3.01
C ASN A 240 -11.69 2.84 3.22
N TYR A 241 -10.63 2.53 2.47
CA TYR A 241 -9.33 3.15 2.66
C TYR A 241 -8.64 3.42 1.34
N VAL A 242 -8.03 4.60 1.22
CA VAL A 242 -7.26 5.01 0.06
C VAL A 242 -5.96 5.63 0.53
N LYS A 243 -4.82 5.05 0.12
CA LYS A 243 -3.57 5.80 0.04
C LYS A 243 -3.56 6.51 -1.32
N ILE A 244 -3.79 7.82 -1.28
CA ILE A 244 -3.84 8.69 -2.45
C ILE A 244 -2.51 8.60 -3.19
N PRO A 245 -2.54 8.38 -4.52
CA PRO A 245 -1.34 8.18 -5.29
C PRO A 245 -0.48 9.43 -5.43
N HIS A 246 0.80 9.22 -5.67
CA HIS A 246 1.79 10.21 -6.09
C HIS A 246 1.79 11.46 -5.20
N HIS A 247 1.73 11.22 -3.89
CA HIS A 247 1.66 12.22 -2.83
C HIS A 247 0.52 13.26 -3.00
N GLY A 248 -0.51 12.97 -3.80
CA GLY A 248 -1.58 13.90 -4.12
C GLY A 248 -1.27 14.86 -5.28
N SER A 249 -0.45 14.45 -6.23
CA SER A 249 -0.19 15.18 -7.48
C SER A 249 -1.43 15.25 -8.39
N GLU A 250 -1.61 16.36 -9.11
CA GLU A 250 -2.64 16.45 -10.17
C GLU A 250 -2.39 15.46 -11.32
N SER A 251 -1.17 14.94 -11.47
CA SER A 251 -0.88 13.87 -12.46
C SER A 251 -1.59 12.55 -12.14
N SER A 252 -2.20 12.41 -10.97
CA SER A 252 -3.00 11.24 -10.55
C SER A 252 -4.45 11.60 -10.20
N ALA A 253 -4.96 12.71 -10.73
CA ALA A 253 -6.28 13.24 -10.39
C ALA A 253 -7.44 12.30 -10.76
N LYS A 254 -7.28 11.43 -11.77
CA LYS A 254 -8.30 10.47 -12.18
C LYS A 254 -8.52 9.35 -11.17
N PHE A 255 -7.58 9.13 -10.24
CA PHE A 255 -7.70 8.05 -9.25
C PHE A 255 -8.96 8.19 -8.40
N ILE A 256 -9.41 9.41 -8.14
CA ILE A 256 -10.65 9.66 -7.39
C ILE A 256 -11.87 9.03 -8.08
N ASN A 257 -11.85 8.85 -9.40
CA ASN A 257 -12.95 8.27 -10.16
C ASN A 257 -13.06 6.75 -9.95
N LEU A 258 -11.96 6.08 -9.60
CA LEU A 258 -11.98 4.65 -9.25
C LEU A 258 -12.75 4.38 -7.96
N ILE A 259 -12.91 5.37 -7.08
CA ILE A 259 -13.55 5.16 -5.79
C ILE A 259 -15.06 5.18 -6.02
N GLY A 260 -15.75 4.06 -5.80
CA GLY A 260 -17.21 4.00 -5.93
C GLY A 260 -17.93 5.01 -5.04
N THR A 261 -19.03 5.57 -5.56
CA THR A 261 -19.95 6.41 -4.79
C THR A 261 -20.95 5.51 -4.12
N LYS A 262 -20.78 5.22 -2.83
CA LYS A 262 -21.86 4.62 -2.06
C LYS A 262 -22.72 5.72 -1.46
N GLU A 263 -24.03 5.57 -1.64
CA GLU A 263 -25.03 6.49 -1.14
C GLU A 263 -25.07 6.46 0.39
N TYR A 264 -25.48 7.60 0.95
CA TYR A 264 -25.78 7.79 2.36
C TYR A 264 -26.89 6.83 2.79
N VAL A 265 -26.55 5.73 3.46
CA VAL A 265 -27.55 4.79 4.01
C VAL A 265 -27.76 5.12 5.49
N ASP A 266 -29.01 5.38 5.87
CA ASP A 266 -29.46 5.48 7.26
C ASP A 266 -28.70 6.46 8.18
N GLY A 267 -28.26 7.61 7.67
CA GLY A 267 -27.77 8.69 8.53
C GLY A 267 -26.29 8.64 8.91
N ALA A 268 -25.53 7.66 8.42
CA ALA A 268 -24.09 7.55 8.63
C ALA A 268 -23.36 7.45 7.27
N TYR A 269 -22.27 8.19 7.11
CA TYR A 269 -21.35 7.93 6.02
C TYR A 269 -20.66 6.59 6.30
N GLU A 270 -20.66 5.65 5.34
CA GLU A 270 -19.67 4.58 5.38
C GLU A 270 -18.28 5.23 5.43
N PHE A 271 -17.48 4.82 6.40
CA PHE A 271 -16.17 5.39 6.62
C PHE A 271 -15.27 5.18 5.39
N LYS A 272 -14.72 6.29 4.89
CA LYS A 272 -13.72 6.31 3.83
C LYS A 272 -12.57 7.23 4.22
N ILE A 273 -11.40 6.67 4.52
CA ILE A 273 -10.19 7.45 4.77
C ILE A 273 -9.37 7.61 3.52
N GLY A 274 -8.96 8.84 3.25
CA GLY A 274 -7.84 9.17 2.39
C GLY A 274 -6.61 9.45 3.22
N THR A 275 -5.47 8.91 2.83
CA THR A 275 -4.15 9.31 3.36
C THR A 275 -3.24 9.72 2.21
N THR A 276 -2.35 10.66 2.44
CA THR A 276 -1.27 10.98 1.51
C THR A 276 0.01 11.29 2.26
N THR A 277 1.13 11.09 1.58
CA THR A 277 2.46 11.55 1.98
C THR A 277 2.72 12.90 1.33
N THR A 278 3.77 13.61 1.76
CA THR A 278 4.15 14.92 1.21
C THR A 278 5.41 14.80 0.36
N LYS A 279 5.48 15.58 -0.71
CA LYS A 279 6.69 15.77 -1.51
C LYS A 279 6.89 17.27 -1.76
N LYS A 280 7.85 17.88 -1.07
CA LYS A 280 8.18 19.31 -1.13
C LYS A 280 8.89 19.69 -2.43
N VAL A 281 8.33 19.28 -3.55
CA VAL A 281 8.78 19.67 -4.89
C VAL A 281 7.68 20.52 -5.49
N LYS A 282 8.05 21.73 -5.93
CA LYS A 282 7.18 22.51 -6.80
C LYS A 282 7.38 22.00 -8.22
N ASN A 283 6.41 21.28 -8.75
CA ASN A 283 6.42 20.86 -10.15
C ASN A 283 5.56 21.81 -11.00
N GLN A 284 5.36 21.47 -12.27
CA GLN A 284 4.52 22.26 -13.19
C GLN A 284 3.04 22.36 -12.75
N TYR A 285 2.60 21.50 -11.82
CA TYR A 285 1.25 21.47 -11.25
C TYR A 285 1.15 22.15 -9.88
N GLY A 286 2.24 22.68 -9.33
CA GLY A 286 2.27 23.37 -8.04
C GLY A 286 2.95 22.57 -6.94
N PHE A 287 2.51 22.79 -5.69
CA PHE A 287 3.00 22.05 -4.52
C PHE A 287 2.26 20.72 -4.39
N ILE A 288 2.92 19.71 -3.81
CA ILE A 288 2.36 18.38 -3.62
C ILE A 288 2.30 18.05 -2.11
N PRO A 289 1.12 17.69 -1.57
CA PRO A 289 -0.17 17.49 -2.25
C PRO A 289 -0.80 18.76 -2.85
N SER A 290 -1.50 18.58 -3.98
CA SER A 290 -2.31 19.65 -4.60
C SER A 290 -3.52 19.95 -3.74
N GLU A 291 -3.66 21.20 -3.29
CA GLU A 291 -4.82 21.67 -2.53
C GLU A 291 -6.13 21.43 -3.31
N GLN A 292 -6.14 21.71 -4.61
CA GLN A 292 -7.33 21.50 -5.45
C GLN A 292 -7.74 20.02 -5.51
N LEU A 293 -6.77 19.10 -5.59
CA LEU A 293 -7.06 17.67 -5.60
C LEU A 293 -7.52 17.19 -4.22
N MET A 294 -6.88 17.65 -3.14
CA MET A 294 -7.29 17.29 -1.78
C MET A 294 -8.73 17.72 -1.49
N GLU A 295 -9.15 18.91 -1.96
CA GLU A 295 -10.54 19.36 -1.85
C GLU A 295 -11.53 18.48 -2.63
N LYS A 296 -11.12 17.85 -3.73
CA LYS A 296 -11.96 16.84 -4.41
C LYS A 296 -12.08 15.58 -3.57
N TYR A 297 -10.99 15.11 -2.96
CA TYR A 297 -11.01 13.95 -2.07
C TYR A 297 -11.85 14.19 -0.82
N LYS A 298 -11.76 15.36 -0.17
CA LYS A 298 -12.59 15.73 1.00
C LYS A 298 -14.09 15.74 0.71
N LYS A 299 -14.50 15.95 -0.55
CA LYS A 299 -15.91 15.86 -0.95
C LYS A 299 -16.40 14.43 -1.12
N LYS A 300 -15.49 13.46 -1.27
CA LYS A 300 -15.79 12.06 -1.57
C LYS A 300 -15.47 11.10 -0.42
N LEU A 301 -14.53 11.48 0.44
CA LEU A 301 -14.02 10.72 1.57
C LEU A 301 -14.45 11.38 2.88
N SER A 302 -14.64 10.57 3.92
CA SER A 302 -15.06 11.06 5.24
C SER A 302 -13.97 11.90 5.90
N GLN A 303 -12.71 11.50 5.72
CA GLN A 303 -11.54 12.18 6.26
C GLN A 303 -10.37 12.07 5.27
N VAL A 304 -9.54 13.10 5.21
CA VAL A 304 -8.31 13.11 4.40
C VAL A 304 -7.15 13.55 5.27
N TRP A 305 -6.13 12.70 5.37
CA TRP A 305 -4.98 12.92 6.24
C TRP A 305 -3.70 13.05 5.41
N CYS A 306 -2.77 13.87 5.89
CA CYS A 306 -1.45 14.04 5.31
C CYS A 306 -0.37 13.79 6.36
N THR A 307 0.73 13.13 5.99
CA THR A 307 1.89 12.95 6.88
C THR A 307 2.61 14.27 7.18
N ASN A 308 2.27 15.34 6.45
CA ASN A 308 2.63 16.71 6.81
C ASN A 308 1.48 17.66 6.48
N LYS A 309 0.69 18.04 7.50
CA LYS A 309 -0.50 18.89 7.32
C LYS A 309 -0.15 20.32 6.88
N ASP A 310 1.01 20.84 7.31
CA ASP A 310 1.51 22.14 6.90
C ASP A 310 2.83 21.94 6.15
N ILE A 311 2.70 21.78 4.83
CA ILE A 311 3.83 21.57 3.91
C ILE A 311 4.90 22.66 4.08
N PHE A 312 4.54 23.87 4.53
CA PHE A 312 5.49 24.97 4.71
C PHE A 312 6.06 25.06 6.13
N LYS A 313 5.37 24.53 7.14
CA LYS A 313 5.81 24.53 8.55
C LYS A 313 5.93 23.11 9.09
N ALA A 314 7.01 22.44 8.71
CA ALA A 314 7.38 21.18 9.35
C ALA A 314 8.16 21.46 10.63
N GLU A 315 7.65 20.98 11.76
CA GLU A 315 8.28 21.10 13.09
C GLU A 315 9.10 19.86 13.45
N PHE A 316 8.70 18.71 12.93
CA PHE A 316 9.36 17.41 13.10
C PHE A 316 10.03 16.96 11.80
N ASN A 317 10.85 15.90 11.85
CA ASN A 317 11.48 15.31 10.65
C ASN A 317 10.56 14.30 9.93
N SER A 318 9.45 13.91 10.57
CA SER A 318 8.52 12.91 10.05
C SER A 318 7.09 13.18 10.51
N GLY A 319 6.13 12.52 9.88
CA GLY A 319 4.78 12.37 10.39
C GLY A 319 4.27 10.96 10.12
N VAL A 320 3.55 10.42 11.09
CA VAL A 320 2.98 9.06 11.05
C VAL A 320 1.49 9.15 11.29
N ILE A 321 0.71 8.60 10.37
CA ILE A 321 -0.73 8.39 10.51
C ILE A 321 -0.94 6.91 10.82
N LYS A 322 -1.64 6.60 11.91
CA LYS A 322 -2.09 5.25 12.25
C LYS A 322 -3.61 5.21 12.19
N THR A 323 -4.15 4.46 11.23
CA THR A 323 -5.56 4.13 11.16
C THR A 323 -5.77 2.74 11.74
N THR A 324 -6.66 2.62 12.72
CA THR A 324 -7.08 1.32 13.29
C THR A 324 -8.55 1.09 12.98
N ILE A 325 -8.86 -0.03 12.36
CA ILE A 325 -10.22 -0.43 11.97
C ILE A 325 -10.58 -1.72 12.70
N ASN A 326 -11.65 -1.69 13.48
CA ASN A 326 -12.27 -2.89 14.04
C ASN A 326 -13.18 -3.53 12.98
N LEU A 327 -12.80 -4.70 12.48
CA LEU A 327 -13.53 -5.40 11.41
C LEU A 327 -14.81 -6.12 11.89
N LEU A 328 -15.14 -6.10 13.19
CA LEU A 328 -16.40 -6.63 13.72
C LEU A 328 -17.56 -5.66 13.54
N ASP A 329 -17.33 -4.42 13.96
CA ASP A 329 -18.41 -3.46 14.13
C ASP A 329 -18.40 -2.43 13.02
N MET A 330 -17.30 -2.25 12.27
CA MET A 330 -17.12 -1.18 11.27
C MET A 330 -17.50 0.23 11.78
N VAL A 331 -17.56 0.39 13.11
CA VAL A 331 -18.08 1.57 13.84
C VAL A 331 -16.98 2.19 14.72
N GLY A 332 -15.81 1.58 14.78
CA GLY A 332 -14.74 1.89 15.73
C GLY A 332 -13.42 2.35 15.10
N GLU A 333 -13.46 3.04 13.95
CA GLU A 333 -12.25 3.63 13.41
C GLU A 333 -11.60 4.61 14.40
N THR A 334 -10.29 4.51 14.54
CA THR A 334 -9.51 5.53 15.23
C THR A 334 -8.32 5.92 14.36
N VAL A 335 -8.18 7.21 14.12
CA VAL A 335 -6.98 7.77 13.51
C VAL A 335 -6.17 8.44 14.60
N ALA A 336 -5.01 7.87 14.88
CA ALA A 336 -3.98 8.50 15.70
C ALA A 336 -2.89 9.05 14.78
N TYR A 337 -2.23 10.12 15.19
CA TYR A 337 -1.12 10.69 14.42
C TYR A 337 -0.02 11.21 15.33
N SER A 338 1.18 11.33 14.78
CA SER A 338 2.34 11.92 15.46
C SER A 338 3.23 12.66 14.48
N GLY A 339 4.13 13.50 15.02
CA GLY A 339 5.01 14.35 14.21
C GLY A 339 4.22 15.41 13.44
N ASN A 340 4.56 15.62 12.17
CA ASN A 340 3.91 16.62 11.30
C ASN A 340 2.53 16.19 10.76
N ALA A 341 2.13 14.95 11.00
CA ALA A 341 0.90 14.41 10.44
C ALA A 341 -0.34 15.13 10.96
N GLY A 342 -1.41 15.12 10.16
CA GLY A 342 -2.70 15.68 10.56
C GLY A 342 -3.75 15.57 9.47
N GLU A 343 -4.99 15.85 9.85
CA GLU A 343 -6.12 15.93 8.93
C GLU A 343 -6.05 17.23 8.12
N LEU A 344 -6.42 17.17 6.84
CA LEU A 344 -6.38 18.28 5.89
C LEU A 344 -7.66 19.11 5.87
#